data_AF-A0A542E346-F1
#
_entry.id   AF-A0A542E346-F1
#
_cell.length_a   1.000
_cell.length_b   1.000
_cell.length_c   1.000
_cell.angle_alpha   90.00
_cell.angle_beta   90.00
_cell.angle_gamma   90.00
#
_symmetry.space_group_name_H-M   'P 1'
#
loop_
_entity.id
_entity.type
_entity.pdbx_description
1 polymer ?
#
loop_
_entity_poly.entity_id
_entity_poly.type
_entity_poly.pdbx_seq_one_letter_code
_entity_poly.pdbx_strand_id
1 'polypeptide(L)'
;MADWLALPGQAALEVTAGPVWRDDTGEPTGVRARLASYPRDLAAVLVAVDWQRLAQELPLVGRTGEQGDELGSRVVTARLVDAALHLGFLLEGRWAPYPTWRGTVFAGLPRCGALVPALTAALAAPTWRERQEHLARALRGLYDVQRAAGLVVVGPDPLEPFFDRRFLGVRTGVTQVLLDGVDDVDARAAFPLGAVEQWCGSVDLLTAPDRRAAVVRPAGPAPPAAGARSARRPR
;
A
#
# COMPACT_ATOMS: atom_id res chain seq x y z
N MET A 1 9.98 -2.07 -16.90
CA MET A 1 9.53 -2.23 -15.50
C MET A 1 10.16 -1.21 -14.54
N ALA A 2 11.50 -1.08 -14.51
CA ALA A 2 12.19 -0.16 -13.60
C ALA A 2 11.66 1.28 -13.63
N ASP A 3 11.37 1.84 -14.80
CA ASP A 3 10.82 3.20 -14.93
C ASP A 3 9.48 3.38 -14.21
N TRP A 4 8.61 2.36 -14.28
CA TRP A 4 7.32 2.38 -13.58
C TRP A 4 7.49 2.32 -12.07
N LEU A 5 8.42 1.51 -11.57
CA LEU A 5 8.71 1.40 -10.15
C LEU A 5 9.40 2.66 -9.59
N ALA A 6 10.07 3.43 -10.45
CA ALA A 6 10.70 4.71 -10.12
C ALA A 6 9.78 5.92 -10.26
N LEU A 7 8.52 5.73 -10.71
CA LEU A 7 7.54 6.79 -10.93
C LEU A 7 6.60 6.94 -9.73
N PRO A 8 6.72 8.00 -8.90
CA PRO A 8 5.75 8.28 -7.85
C PRO A 8 4.44 8.80 -8.45
N GLY A 9 3.32 8.54 -7.78
CA GLY A 9 2.02 9.04 -8.19
C GLY A 9 1.95 10.56 -8.30
N GLN A 10 2.66 11.29 -7.43
CA GLN A 10 2.75 12.74 -7.55
C GLN A 10 3.37 13.18 -8.89
N ALA A 11 4.43 12.53 -9.35
CA ALA A 11 5.06 12.86 -10.64
C ALA A 11 4.16 12.50 -11.83
N ALA A 12 3.40 11.41 -11.72
CA ALA A 12 2.39 11.08 -12.73
C ALA A 12 1.26 12.12 -12.76
N LEU A 13 0.81 12.61 -11.60
CA LEU A 13 -0.24 13.62 -11.48
C LEU A 13 0.17 15.00 -11.99
N GLU A 14 1.44 15.38 -11.85
CA GLU A 14 1.98 16.62 -12.43
C GLU A 14 1.82 16.67 -13.96
N VAL A 15 1.83 15.51 -14.62
CA VAL A 15 1.62 15.39 -16.07
C VAL A 15 0.15 15.20 -16.44
N THR A 16 -0.61 14.47 -15.62
CA THR A 16 -1.94 13.96 -16.00
C THR A 16 -3.13 14.75 -15.44
N ALA A 17 -2.97 15.52 -14.36
CA ALA A 17 -4.09 16.16 -13.66
C ALA A 17 -4.46 17.56 -14.19
N GLY A 18 -3.51 18.29 -14.80
CA GLY A 18 -3.75 19.65 -15.31
C GLY A 18 -4.38 19.68 -16.72
N PRO A 19 -4.97 20.80 -17.18
CA PRO A 19 -5.44 20.94 -18.57
C PRO A 19 -4.26 20.99 -19.57
N VAL A 20 -4.47 20.50 -20.80
CA VAL A 20 -3.55 20.75 -21.93
C VAL A 20 -4.05 21.98 -22.69
N TRP A 21 -3.24 23.03 -22.75
CA TRP A 21 -3.61 24.27 -23.46
C TRP A 21 -3.24 24.24 -24.95
N ARG A 22 -2.16 23.54 -25.30
CA ARG A 22 -1.66 23.39 -26.67
C ARG A 22 -0.86 22.09 -26.80
N ASP A 23 -1.12 21.33 -27.84
CA ASP A 23 -0.39 20.09 -28.16
C ASP A 23 -0.34 19.90 -29.69
N ASP A 24 0.67 20.50 -30.33
CA ASP A 24 0.81 20.46 -31.78
C ASP A 24 1.50 19.17 -32.26
N THR A 25 2.22 18.45 -31.38
CA THR A 25 3.00 17.25 -31.73
C THR A 25 2.29 15.95 -31.34
N GLY A 26 1.28 16.02 -30.48
CA GLY A 26 0.59 14.86 -29.90
C GLY A 26 1.38 14.15 -28.79
N GLU A 27 2.61 14.58 -28.52
CA GLU A 27 3.49 13.94 -27.54
C GLU A 27 2.95 14.05 -26.10
N PRO A 28 2.60 15.25 -25.59
CA PRO A 28 1.88 15.40 -24.31
C PRO A 28 0.66 14.50 -24.18
N THR A 29 -0.19 14.45 -25.21
CA THR A 29 -1.38 13.59 -25.22
C THR A 29 -1.00 12.11 -25.11
N GLY A 30 -0.01 11.65 -25.88
CA GLY A 30 0.48 10.27 -25.84
C GLY A 30 1.10 9.88 -24.50
N VAL A 31 1.85 10.78 -23.86
CA VAL A 31 2.39 10.56 -22.51
C VAL A 31 1.25 10.44 -21.49
N ARG A 32 0.27 11.33 -21.53
CA ARG A 32 -0.88 11.29 -20.61
C ARG A 32 -1.72 10.04 -20.77
N ALA A 33 -1.92 9.57 -22.00
CA ALA A 33 -2.62 8.33 -22.27
C ALA A 33 -1.90 7.12 -21.64
N ARG A 34 -0.56 7.06 -21.75
CA ARG A 34 0.24 6.00 -21.11
C ARG A 34 0.19 6.05 -19.58
N LEU A 35 0.13 7.26 -19.01
CA LEU A 35 0.10 7.49 -17.56
C LEU A 35 -1.32 7.57 -16.98
N ALA A 36 -2.36 7.30 -17.78
CA ALA A 36 -3.75 7.42 -17.32
C ALA A 36 -4.07 6.48 -16.17
N SER A 37 -3.44 5.30 -16.13
CA SER A 37 -3.52 4.34 -15.04
C SER A 37 -2.26 3.48 -14.97
N TYR A 38 -2.09 2.76 -13.87
CA TYR A 38 -1.06 1.72 -13.77
C TYR A 38 -1.31 0.60 -14.81
N PRO A 39 -0.25 -0.01 -15.37
CA PRO A 39 -0.36 -1.30 -16.04
C PRO A 39 -1.00 -2.34 -15.11
N ARG A 40 -1.90 -3.18 -15.64
CA ARG A 40 -2.72 -4.12 -14.86
C ARG A 40 -1.89 -4.99 -13.89
N ASP A 41 -0.89 -5.66 -14.42
CA ASP A 41 -0.07 -6.62 -13.66
C ASP A 41 0.80 -5.92 -12.62
N LEU A 42 1.32 -4.74 -12.95
CA LEU A 42 2.00 -3.89 -11.98
C LEU A 42 1.02 -3.47 -10.86
N ALA A 43 -0.19 -3.02 -11.19
CA ALA A 43 -1.17 -2.63 -10.19
C ALA A 43 -1.49 -3.77 -9.21
N ALA A 44 -1.66 -4.99 -9.70
CA ALA A 44 -1.88 -6.17 -8.86
C ALA A 44 -0.70 -6.46 -7.91
N VAL A 45 0.54 -6.31 -8.40
CA VAL A 45 1.73 -6.47 -7.56
C VAL A 45 1.85 -5.36 -6.53
N LEU A 46 1.59 -4.10 -6.88
CA LEU A 46 1.64 -2.98 -5.92
C LEU A 46 0.57 -3.14 -4.82
N VAL A 47 -0.62 -3.65 -5.16
CA VAL A 47 -1.67 -4.03 -4.19
C VAL A 47 -1.15 -5.13 -3.26
N ALA A 48 -0.49 -6.16 -3.80
CA ALA A 48 0.12 -7.22 -3.00
C ALA A 48 1.21 -6.68 -2.05
N VAL A 49 2.03 -5.71 -2.50
CA VAL A 49 3.05 -5.05 -1.69
C VAL A 49 2.42 -4.28 -0.52
N ASP A 50 1.33 -3.54 -0.73
CA ASP A 50 0.66 -2.86 0.39
C ASP A 50 0.04 -3.83 1.39
N TRP A 51 -0.58 -4.93 0.93
CA TRP A 51 -1.02 -5.99 1.82
C TRP A 51 0.13 -6.61 2.62
N GLN A 52 1.29 -6.79 2.00
CA GLN A 52 2.49 -7.29 2.68
C GLN A 52 2.98 -6.30 3.74
N ARG A 53 3.02 -5.01 3.45
CA ARG A 53 3.39 -3.95 4.41
C ARG A 53 2.43 -3.94 5.61
N LEU A 54 1.12 -4.05 5.34
CA LEU A 54 0.09 -4.19 6.36
C LEU A 54 0.32 -5.45 7.20
N ALA A 55 0.59 -6.59 6.57
CA ALA A 55 0.80 -7.88 7.24
C ALA A 55 2.02 -7.85 8.19
N GLN A 56 3.09 -7.17 7.80
CA GLN A 56 4.33 -7.06 8.56
C GLN A 56 4.15 -6.29 9.88
N GLU A 57 3.25 -5.29 9.90
CA GLU A 57 3.13 -4.36 11.03
C GLU A 57 1.82 -4.46 11.81
N LEU A 58 0.74 -5.03 11.24
CA LEU A 58 -0.58 -5.04 11.89
C LEU A 58 -0.57 -5.60 13.33
N PRO A 59 0.11 -6.74 13.62
CA PRO A 59 0.17 -7.25 14.99
C PRO A 59 0.95 -6.34 15.94
N LEU A 60 1.82 -5.46 15.43
CA LEU A 60 2.65 -4.56 16.24
C LEU A 60 1.82 -3.50 16.96
N VAL A 61 0.64 -3.14 16.45
CA VAL A 61 -0.30 -2.21 17.11
C VAL A 61 -0.68 -2.72 18.50
N GLY A 62 -1.09 -3.99 18.57
CA GLY A 62 -1.45 -4.63 19.83
C GLY A 62 -0.24 -5.02 20.67
N ARG A 63 0.87 -5.47 20.05
CA ARG A 63 2.08 -5.86 20.80
C ARG A 63 2.76 -4.70 21.54
N THR A 64 2.72 -3.49 20.97
CA THR A 64 3.22 -2.28 21.63
C THR A 64 2.26 -1.83 22.72
N GLY A 65 0.96 -1.76 22.39
CA GLY A 65 -0.08 -1.34 23.34
C GLY A 65 -0.27 -2.28 24.54
N GLU A 66 -0.10 -3.60 24.37
CA GLU A 66 -0.16 -4.58 25.47
C GLU A 66 0.89 -4.31 26.55
N GLN A 67 2.03 -3.73 26.16
CA GLN A 67 3.11 -3.35 27.07
C GLN A 67 2.92 -1.95 27.69
N GLY A 68 1.78 -1.29 27.41
CA GLY A 68 1.51 0.09 27.84
C GLY A 68 2.12 1.16 26.95
N ASP A 69 2.78 0.80 25.84
CA ASP A 69 3.36 1.74 24.88
C ASP A 69 2.32 2.21 23.86
N GLU A 70 1.44 3.10 24.31
CA GLU A 70 0.42 3.72 23.48
C GLU A 70 1.02 4.63 22.39
N LEU A 71 2.18 5.25 22.64
CA LEU A 71 2.88 6.07 21.64
C LEU A 71 3.39 5.22 20.49
N GLY A 72 4.13 4.14 20.79
CA GLY A 72 4.62 3.20 19.77
C GLY A 72 3.48 2.57 18.97
N SER A 73 2.38 2.24 19.64
CA SER A 73 1.17 1.73 18.99
C SER A 73 0.53 2.76 18.04
N ARG A 74 0.54 4.07 18.38
CA ARG A 74 0.12 5.15 17.47
C ARG A 74 1.05 5.31 16.28
N VAL A 75 2.37 5.24 16.49
CA VAL A 75 3.36 5.34 15.40
C VAL A 75 3.15 4.22 14.37
N VAL A 76 2.99 2.97 14.84
CA VAL A 76 2.66 1.83 13.96
C VAL A 76 1.32 2.06 13.26
N THR A 77 0.30 2.50 13.99
CA THR A 77 -1.03 2.77 13.40
C THR A 77 -0.95 3.81 12.29
N ALA A 78 -0.17 4.88 12.46
CA ALA A 78 0.01 5.91 11.43
C ALA A 78 0.64 5.35 10.15
N ARG A 79 1.63 4.45 10.27
CA ARG A 79 2.26 3.77 9.12
C ARG A 79 1.29 2.83 8.40
N LEU A 80 0.48 2.09 9.15
CA LEU A 80 -0.57 1.23 8.59
C LEU A 80 -1.67 2.03 7.88
N VAL A 81 -2.09 3.16 8.46
CA VAL A 81 -3.05 4.06 7.81
C VAL A 81 -2.47 4.64 6.53
N ASP A 82 -1.18 5.00 6.50
CA ASP A 82 -0.52 5.46 5.28
C ASP A 82 -0.50 4.40 4.18
N ALA A 83 -0.15 3.15 4.52
CA ALA A 83 -0.23 2.01 3.59
C ALA A 83 -1.66 1.73 3.12
N ALA A 84 -2.66 1.83 4.01
CA ALA A 84 -4.07 1.64 3.68
C ALA A 84 -4.61 2.73 2.73
N LEU A 85 -4.16 3.99 2.91
CA LEU A 85 -4.49 5.07 1.98
C LEU A 85 -3.91 4.80 0.59
N HIS A 86 -2.63 4.40 0.50
CA HIS A 86 -1.99 4.06 -0.77
C HIS A 86 -2.71 2.88 -1.46
N LEU A 87 -3.04 1.84 -0.69
CA LEU A 87 -3.81 0.70 -1.18
C LEU A 87 -5.15 1.13 -1.79
N GLY A 88 -5.90 2.02 -1.13
CA GLY A 88 -7.17 2.51 -1.68
C GLY A 88 -7.01 3.29 -3.00
N PHE A 89 -5.92 4.04 -3.19
CA PHE A 89 -5.63 4.66 -4.49
C PHE A 89 -5.41 3.62 -5.59
N LEU A 90 -4.61 2.59 -5.32
CA LEU A 90 -4.36 1.50 -6.27
C LEU A 90 -5.64 0.75 -6.64
N LEU A 91 -6.49 0.44 -5.66
CA LEU A 91 -7.76 -0.27 -5.88
C LEU A 91 -8.78 0.53 -6.71
N GLU A 92 -8.65 1.86 -6.71
CA GLU A 92 -9.44 2.78 -7.53
C GLU A 92 -8.77 3.08 -8.88
N GLY A 93 -7.61 2.49 -9.16
CA GLY A 93 -6.83 2.73 -10.37
C GLY A 93 -6.33 4.16 -10.48
N ARG A 94 -6.09 4.84 -9.34
CA ARG A 94 -5.66 6.24 -9.29
C ARG A 94 -4.26 6.36 -8.70
N TRP A 95 -3.51 7.35 -9.19
CA TRP A 95 -2.23 7.74 -8.61
C TRP A 95 -2.41 8.36 -7.23
N ALA A 96 -1.55 7.99 -6.28
CA ALA A 96 -1.52 8.64 -4.97
C ALA A 96 -0.89 10.04 -5.07
N PRO A 97 -1.53 11.08 -4.51
CA PRO A 97 -1.01 12.44 -4.58
C PRO A 97 0.06 12.72 -3.51
N TYR A 98 0.68 13.90 -3.61
CA TYR A 98 1.53 14.46 -2.57
C TYR A 98 0.85 14.41 -1.18
N PRO A 99 1.60 14.15 -0.09
CA PRO A 99 1.03 13.89 1.24
C PRO A 99 0.01 14.93 1.75
N THR A 100 0.18 16.22 1.41
CA THR A 100 -0.76 17.28 1.86
C THR A 100 -2.16 17.12 1.29
N TRP A 101 -2.31 16.51 0.12
CA TRP A 101 -3.60 16.30 -0.55
C TRP A 101 -4.16 14.89 -0.33
N ARG A 102 -3.38 13.99 0.28
CA ARG A 102 -3.71 12.57 0.36
C ARG A 102 -5.07 12.31 1.01
N GLY A 103 -5.34 12.91 2.17
CA GLY A 103 -6.63 12.77 2.85
C GLY A 103 -7.79 13.36 2.05
N THR A 104 -7.62 14.57 1.51
CA THR A 104 -8.65 15.28 0.72
C THR A 104 -9.04 14.51 -0.54
N VAL A 105 -8.05 14.04 -1.31
CA VAL A 105 -8.31 13.30 -2.54
C VAL A 105 -8.86 11.90 -2.23
N PHE A 106 -8.37 11.25 -1.16
CA PHE A 106 -8.88 9.94 -0.74
C PHE A 106 -10.36 10.00 -0.36
N ALA A 107 -10.79 11.06 0.33
CA ALA A 107 -12.19 11.28 0.68
C ALA A 107 -13.12 11.39 -0.54
N GLY A 108 -12.58 11.81 -1.70
CA GLY A 108 -13.31 11.89 -2.97
C GLY A 108 -13.29 10.60 -3.80
N LEU A 109 -12.68 9.50 -3.32
CA LEU A 109 -12.66 8.24 -4.05
C LEU A 109 -14.04 7.55 -4.05
N PRO A 110 -14.52 7.03 -5.19
CA PRO A 110 -15.90 6.53 -5.33
C PRO A 110 -16.30 5.45 -4.32
N ARG A 111 -15.41 4.51 -4.01
CA ARG A 111 -15.63 3.38 -3.10
C ARG A 111 -14.81 3.56 -1.81
N CYS A 112 -13.56 4.00 -1.94
CA CYS A 112 -12.66 4.14 -0.79
C CYS A 112 -12.96 5.36 0.12
N GLY A 113 -13.64 6.39 -0.38
CA GLY A 113 -13.95 7.60 0.41
C GLY A 113 -14.78 7.29 1.67
N ALA A 114 -15.63 6.26 1.61
CA ALA A 114 -16.43 5.79 2.75
C ALA A 114 -15.59 5.24 3.93
N LEU A 115 -14.29 4.97 3.71
CA LEU A 115 -13.38 4.42 4.72
C LEU A 115 -12.69 5.50 5.56
N VAL A 116 -12.78 6.78 5.16
CA VAL A 116 -12.16 7.90 5.88
C VAL A 116 -12.53 7.90 7.37
N PRO A 117 -13.81 7.76 7.80
CA PRO A 117 -14.14 7.76 9.22
C PRO A 117 -13.41 6.67 10.03
N ALA A 118 -13.26 5.46 9.46
CA ALA A 118 -12.56 4.37 10.13
C ALA A 118 -11.05 4.64 10.24
N LEU A 119 -10.43 5.17 9.18
CA LEU A 119 -9.01 5.54 9.19
C LEU A 119 -8.73 6.69 10.17
N THR A 120 -9.58 7.71 10.19
CA THR A 120 -9.49 8.82 11.15
C THR A 120 -9.66 8.33 12.59
N ALA A 121 -10.64 7.47 12.85
CA ALA A 121 -10.86 6.90 14.17
C ALA A 121 -9.68 6.05 14.63
N ALA A 122 -9.05 5.28 13.73
CA ALA A 122 -7.83 4.53 14.04
C ALA A 122 -6.67 5.44 14.49
N LEU A 123 -6.50 6.62 13.89
CA LEU A 123 -5.47 7.57 14.31
C LEU A 123 -5.80 8.25 15.64
N ALA A 124 -7.08 8.54 15.88
CA ALA A 124 -7.54 9.29 17.05
C ALA A 124 -7.68 8.43 18.31
N ALA A 125 -7.84 7.11 18.18
CA ALA A 125 -8.29 6.31 19.31
C ALA A 125 -7.26 6.26 20.46
N PRO A 126 -7.73 6.40 21.72
CA PRO A 126 -6.88 6.48 22.90
C PRO A 126 -6.18 5.17 23.22
N THR A 127 -6.81 4.03 22.93
CA THR A 127 -6.27 2.70 23.28
C THR A 127 -5.92 1.89 22.05
N TRP A 128 -4.93 1.00 22.16
CA TRP A 128 -4.56 0.11 21.06
C TRP A 128 -5.71 -0.81 20.60
N ARG A 129 -6.64 -1.17 21.49
CA ARG A 129 -7.79 -2.03 21.16
C ARG A 129 -8.74 -1.33 20.21
N GLU A 130 -9.13 -0.10 20.54
CA GLU A 130 -9.94 0.74 19.66
C GLU A 130 -9.23 1.01 18.33
N ARG A 131 -7.91 1.27 18.35
CA ARG A 131 -7.13 1.42 17.10
C ARG A 131 -7.17 0.16 16.24
N GLN A 132 -6.99 -1.02 16.82
CA GLN A 132 -7.08 -2.30 16.11
C GLN A 132 -8.47 -2.52 15.50
N GLU A 133 -9.54 -2.19 16.23
CA GLU A 133 -10.92 -2.33 15.75
C GLU A 133 -11.20 -1.40 14.55
N HIS A 134 -10.78 -0.14 14.64
CA HIS A 134 -10.94 0.81 13.55
C HIS A 134 -10.11 0.46 12.31
N LEU A 135 -8.85 0.01 12.51
CA LEU A 135 -8.03 -0.53 11.43
C LEU A 135 -8.70 -1.75 10.79
N ALA A 136 -9.23 -2.68 11.58
CA ALA A 136 -9.89 -3.86 11.05
C ALA A 136 -11.09 -3.51 10.15
N ARG A 137 -11.87 -2.50 10.55
CA ARG A 137 -13.00 -1.98 9.77
C ARG A 137 -12.52 -1.39 8.44
N ALA A 138 -11.47 -0.57 8.46
CA ALA A 138 -10.91 0.02 7.25
C ALA A 138 -10.33 -1.04 6.29
N LEU A 139 -9.56 -2.00 6.81
CA LEU A 139 -8.93 -3.05 6.00
C LEU A 139 -9.94 -4.00 5.37
N ARG A 140 -11.00 -4.38 6.10
CA ARG A 140 -12.13 -5.14 5.54
C ARG A 140 -12.82 -4.36 4.41
N GLY A 141 -13.03 -3.06 4.60
CA GLY A 141 -13.58 -2.20 3.56
C GLY A 141 -12.70 -2.14 2.31
N LEU A 142 -11.38 -1.99 2.45
CA LEU A 142 -10.45 -2.04 1.30
C LEU A 142 -10.51 -3.40 0.59
N TYR A 143 -10.66 -4.48 1.33
CA TYR A 143 -10.80 -5.82 0.73
C TYR A 143 -12.11 -6.02 -0.02
N ASP A 144 -13.19 -5.40 0.45
CA ASP A 144 -14.45 -5.35 -0.32
C ASP A 144 -14.29 -4.53 -1.61
N VAL A 145 -13.54 -3.41 -1.56
CA VAL A 145 -13.20 -2.65 -2.77
C VAL A 145 -12.34 -3.47 -3.72
N GLN A 146 -11.36 -4.23 -3.22
CA GLN A 146 -10.55 -5.15 -4.01
C GLN A 146 -11.43 -6.18 -4.75
N ARG A 147 -12.36 -6.81 -4.03
CA ARG A 147 -13.32 -7.74 -4.62
C ARG A 147 -14.17 -7.06 -5.71
N ALA A 148 -14.67 -5.86 -5.43
CA ALA A 148 -15.47 -5.09 -6.38
C ALA A 148 -14.66 -4.61 -7.60
N ALA A 149 -13.34 -4.46 -7.47
CA ALA A 149 -12.43 -4.17 -8.58
C ALA A 149 -12.10 -5.42 -9.43
N GLY A 150 -12.65 -6.60 -9.09
CA GLY A 150 -12.42 -7.84 -9.82
C GLY A 150 -11.07 -8.50 -9.54
N LEU A 151 -10.35 -8.05 -8.50
CA LEU A 151 -9.13 -8.70 -8.04
C LEU A 151 -9.47 -9.91 -7.17
N VAL A 152 -8.63 -10.94 -7.23
CA VAL A 152 -8.84 -12.19 -6.50
C VAL A 152 -8.73 -11.96 -5.00
N VAL A 153 -9.55 -12.69 -4.23
CA VAL A 153 -9.63 -12.64 -2.78
C VAL A 153 -9.58 -14.04 -2.18
N VAL A 154 -9.03 -14.18 -0.97
CA VAL A 154 -9.02 -15.41 -0.17
C VAL A 154 -10.05 -15.36 0.95
N GLY A 155 -11.16 -16.07 0.76
CA GLY A 155 -12.24 -16.13 1.76
C GLY A 155 -12.90 -14.77 2.03
N PRO A 156 -13.80 -14.70 3.04
CA PRO A 156 -14.64 -13.52 3.25
C PRO A 156 -13.95 -12.35 3.96
N ASP A 157 -13.02 -12.62 4.87
CA ASP A 157 -12.36 -11.60 5.72
C ASP A 157 -10.86 -11.53 5.41
N PRO A 158 -10.23 -10.37 5.14
CA PRO A 158 -8.78 -10.29 4.93
C PRO A 158 -7.97 -10.46 6.21
N LEU A 159 -8.61 -10.58 7.38
CA LEU A 159 -7.94 -10.62 8.67
C LEU A 159 -8.14 -11.98 9.35
N GLU A 160 -7.17 -12.34 10.19
CA GLU A 160 -7.21 -13.52 11.05
C GLU A 160 -6.48 -13.26 12.37
N PRO A 161 -6.72 -14.07 13.41
CA PRO A 161 -5.91 -14.02 14.62
C PRO A 161 -4.42 -14.23 14.30
N PHE A 162 -3.55 -13.41 14.88
CA PHE A 162 -2.11 -13.56 14.73
C PHE A 162 -1.60 -14.68 15.67
N PHE A 163 -1.56 -15.91 15.14
CA PHE A 163 -1.34 -17.14 15.91
C PHE A 163 -2.36 -17.26 17.06
N ASP A 164 -1.96 -17.78 18.21
CA ASP A 164 -2.84 -17.98 19.37
C ASP A 164 -3.07 -16.68 20.20
N ARG A 165 -2.90 -15.50 19.60
CA ARG A 165 -2.95 -14.21 20.30
C ARG A 165 -4.17 -13.38 19.94
N ARG A 166 -4.45 -12.38 20.78
CA ARG A 166 -5.57 -11.42 20.63
C ARG A 166 -5.34 -10.35 19.55
N PHE A 167 -4.21 -10.40 18.85
CA PHE A 167 -3.86 -9.43 17.82
C PHE A 167 -4.36 -9.89 16.47
N LEU A 168 -4.68 -8.94 15.59
CA LEU A 168 -5.02 -9.24 14.21
C LEU A 168 -3.76 -9.31 13.34
N GLY A 169 -3.76 -10.26 12.41
CA GLY A 169 -2.86 -10.34 11.27
C GLY A 169 -3.65 -10.25 9.96
N VAL A 170 -2.95 -9.95 8.87
CA VAL A 170 -3.49 -10.15 7.52
C VAL A 170 -3.52 -11.64 7.24
N ARG A 171 -4.64 -12.12 6.68
CA ARG A 171 -4.88 -13.53 6.39
C ARG A 171 -3.80 -14.10 5.47
N THR A 172 -3.33 -15.29 5.84
CA THR A 172 -2.43 -16.09 5.03
C THR A 172 -3.01 -16.30 3.62
N GLY A 173 -2.22 -15.95 2.59
CA GLY A 173 -2.61 -16.12 1.19
C GLY A 173 -3.19 -14.87 0.51
N VAL A 174 -3.55 -13.80 1.26
CA VAL A 174 -4.05 -12.54 0.65
C VAL A 174 -3.06 -11.99 -0.38
N THR A 175 -1.77 -11.96 -0.05
CA THR A 175 -0.71 -11.52 -0.96
C THR A 175 -0.46 -12.53 -2.09
N GLN A 176 -0.45 -13.82 -1.76
CA GLN A 176 -0.10 -14.87 -2.73
C GLN A 176 -1.13 -14.97 -3.86
N VAL A 177 -2.42 -14.89 -3.55
CA VAL A 177 -3.47 -15.02 -4.57
C VAL A 177 -3.44 -13.88 -5.60
N LEU A 178 -2.97 -12.70 -5.19
CA LEU A 178 -2.74 -11.58 -6.09
C LEU A 178 -1.55 -11.85 -7.00
N LEU A 179 -0.44 -12.33 -6.44
CA LEU A 179 0.79 -12.65 -7.18
C LEU A 179 0.62 -13.82 -8.16
N ASP A 180 -0.22 -14.79 -7.82
CA ASP A 180 -0.56 -15.92 -8.69
C ASP A 180 -1.31 -15.46 -9.95
N GLY A 181 -2.06 -14.35 -9.86
CA GLY A 181 -2.79 -13.75 -10.99
C GLY A 181 -2.00 -12.76 -11.84
N VAL A 182 -0.69 -12.63 -11.62
CA VAL A 182 0.20 -11.72 -12.38
C VAL A 182 0.91 -12.50 -13.50
N ASP A 183 0.73 -12.14 -14.76
CA ASP A 183 1.37 -12.88 -15.87
C ASP A 183 2.78 -12.35 -16.18
N ASP A 184 2.96 -11.03 -16.11
CA ASP A 184 4.23 -10.36 -16.36
C ASP A 184 5.27 -10.70 -15.28
N VAL A 185 6.32 -11.41 -15.69
CA VAL A 185 7.43 -11.85 -14.82
C VAL A 185 8.20 -10.67 -14.23
N ASP A 186 8.37 -9.59 -14.97
CA ASP A 186 9.08 -8.40 -14.48
C ASP A 186 8.22 -7.66 -13.47
N ALA A 187 6.90 -7.61 -13.68
CA ALA A 187 5.97 -7.05 -12.70
C ALA A 187 6.02 -7.86 -11.41
N ARG A 188 5.92 -9.19 -11.51
CA ARG A 188 5.98 -10.10 -10.36
C ARG A 188 7.30 -9.95 -9.58
N ALA A 189 8.42 -9.71 -10.28
CA ALA A 189 9.73 -9.48 -9.68
C ALA A 189 9.84 -8.16 -8.89
N ALA A 190 8.85 -7.25 -8.98
CA ALA A 190 8.81 -6.07 -8.12
C ALA A 190 8.49 -6.40 -6.65
N PHE A 191 7.80 -7.51 -6.40
CA PHE A 191 7.53 -7.98 -5.04
C PHE A 191 8.82 -8.49 -4.35
N PRO A 192 9.06 -8.20 -3.06
CA PRO A 192 8.18 -7.55 -2.10
C PRO A 192 8.37 -6.03 -1.95
N LEU A 193 9.29 -5.42 -2.70
CA LEU A 193 9.63 -4.00 -2.49
C LEU A 193 8.58 -3.06 -3.10
N GLY A 194 8.14 -3.33 -4.33
CA GLY A 194 7.19 -2.48 -5.05
C GLY A 194 7.77 -1.16 -5.54
N ALA A 195 6.90 -0.17 -5.75
CA ALA A 195 7.28 1.15 -6.24
C ALA A 195 8.01 1.96 -5.16
N VAL A 196 8.88 2.89 -5.57
CA VAL A 196 9.72 3.72 -4.68
C VAL A 196 8.91 4.44 -3.59
N GLU A 197 7.69 4.88 -3.91
CA GLU A 197 6.80 5.58 -2.99
C GLU A 197 6.18 4.69 -1.90
N GLN A 198 6.20 3.36 -2.06
CA GLN A 198 5.70 2.43 -1.04
C GLN A 198 6.71 2.22 0.10
N TRP A 199 8.01 2.42 -0.15
CA TRP A 199 9.07 2.12 0.84
C TRP A 199 9.97 3.31 1.17
N CYS A 200 9.87 4.42 0.45
CA CYS A 200 10.62 5.64 0.73
C CYS A 200 9.70 6.86 0.83
N GLY A 201 9.75 7.56 1.97
CA GLY A 201 9.07 8.84 2.17
C GLY A 201 9.97 10.07 2.05
N SER A 202 11.25 9.89 1.66
CA SER A 202 12.21 11.00 1.56
C SER A 202 11.86 11.90 0.37
N VAL A 203 11.55 13.16 0.65
CA VAL A 203 11.27 14.17 -0.39
C VAL A 203 12.46 14.34 -1.32
N ASP A 204 13.68 14.40 -0.77
CA ASP A 204 14.93 14.54 -1.55
C ASP A 204 15.17 13.42 -2.55
N LEU A 205 14.60 12.24 -2.30
CA LEU A 205 14.65 11.12 -3.21
C LEU A 205 13.45 11.13 -4.16
N LEU A 206 12.24 11.31 -3.64
CA LEU A 206 11.00 11.25 -4.41
C LEU A 206 10.82 12.39 -5.41
N THR A 207 11.52 13.52 -5.29
CA THR A 207 11.44 14.64 -6.23
C THR A 207 12.56 14.66 -7.27
N ALA A 208 13.57 13.78 -7.16
CA ALA A 208 14.73 13.76 -8.03
C ALA A 208 14.73 12.51 -8.95
N PRO A 209 14.35 12.62 -10.23
CA PRO A 209 14.22 11.48 -11.15
C PRO A 209 15.44 10.56 -11.17
N ASP A 210 16.64 11.12 -11.26
CA ASP A 210 17.89 10.35 -11.31
C ASP A 210 18.13 9.57 -10.01
N ARG A 211 17.76 10.13 -8.86
CA ARG A 211 17.89 9.46 -7.56
C ARG A 211 16.90 8.30 -7.44
N ARG A 212 15.66 8.48 -7.92
CA ARG A 212 14.66 7.39 -7.95
C ARG A 212 15.14 6.25 -8.84
N ALA A 213 15.60 6.55 -10.05
CA ALA A 213 16.12 5.56 -11.00
C ALA A 213 17.34 4.81 -10.44
N ALA A 214 18.21 5.47 -9.66
CA ALA A 214 19.38 4.85 -9.08
C ALA A 214 19.08 3.81 -7.98
N VAL A 215 17.98 3.99 -7.23
CA VAL A 215 17.61 3.11 -6.11
C VAL A 215 16.60 2.04 -6.48
N VAL A 216 15.84 2.25 -7.56
CA VAL A 216 14.93 1.26 -8.09
C VAL A 216 15.71 0.32 -9.00
N ARG A 217 15.90 -0.90 -8.52
CA ARG A 217 16.34 -2.01 -9.35
C ARG A 217 15.24 -3.06 -9.35
N PRO A 218 14.90 -3.69 -10.49
CA PRO A 218 14.08 -4.89 -10.45
C PRO A 218 14.78 -5.87 -9.52
N ALA A 219 14.08 -6.36 -8.50
CA ALA A 219 14.69 -7.28 -7.57
C ALA A 219 15.10 -8.53 -8.36
N GLY A 220 16.37 -8.93 -8.25
CA GLY A 220 16.74 -10.31 -8.56
C GLY A 220 15.93 -11.27 -7.67
N PRO A 221 15.88 -12.57 -8.00
CA PRO A 221 15.06 -13.53 -7.28
C PRO A 221 15.27 -13.40 -5.77
N ALA A 222 14.17 -13.34 -5.02
CA ALA A 222 14.21 -13.22 -3.57
C ALA A 222 15.04 -14.37 -2.97
N PRO A 223 15.96 -14.10 -2.02
CA PRO A 223 16.61 -15.18 -1.29
C PRO A 223 15.54 -16.01 -0.56
N PRO A 224 15.74 -17.33 -0.40
CA PRO A 224 14.77 -18.18 0.27
C PRO A 224 14.46 -17.64 1.67
N ALA A 225 13.18 -17.63 2.03
CA ALA A 225 12.72 -17.11 3.31
C ALA A 225 13.52 -17.78 4.45
N ALA A 226 14.25 -16.97 5.21
CA ALA A 226 14.95 -17.46 6.38
C ALA A 226 13.91 -18.00 7.37
N GLY A 227 13.89 -19.32 7.53
CA GLY A 227 12.99 -20.00 8.47
C GLY A 227 13.05 -19.32 9.84
N ALA A 228 11.88 -19.03 10.39
CA ALA A 228 11.72 -18.35 11.67
C ALA A 228 12.59 -19.02 12.75
N ARG A 229 13.76 -18.45 13.01
CA ARG A 229 14.56 -18.83 14.18
C ARG A 229 13.79 -18.33 15.39
N SER A 230 13.18 -19.29 16.09
CA SER A 230 12.68 -19.15 17.46
C SER A 230 13.68 -18.36 18.30
N ALA A 231 13.41 -17.08 18.52
CA ALA A 231 14.11 -16.29 19.50
C ALA A 231 13.63 -16.72 20.89
N ARG A 232 14.25 -17.78 21.44
CA ARG A 232 14.22 -18.03 22.88
C ARG A 232 14.82 -16.79 23.57
N ARG A 233 14.04 -16.12 24.42
CA ARG A 233 14.55 -15.09 25.33
C ARG A 233 15.42 -15.75 26.43
N PRO A 234 16.50 -15.10 26.89
CA PRO A 234 17.12 -15.45 28.17
C PRO A 234 16.17 -15.07 29.32
N ARG A 235 16.27 -15.84 30.41
CA ARG A 235 15.49 -15.70 31.65
C ARG A 235 15.76 -14.37 32.36
#